data_AF-A0A843M2P6-F1
#
_entry.id   AF-A0A843M2P6-F1
#
_cell.length_a   1.000
_cell.length_b   1.000
_cell.length_c   1.000
_cell.angle_alpha   90.00
_cell.angle_beta   90.00
_cell.angle_gamma   90.00
#
_symmetry.space_group_name_H-M   'P 1'
#
loop_
_entity.id
_entity.type
_entity.pdbx_description
1 polymer ?
#
loop_
_entity_poly.entity_id
_entity_poly.type
_entity_poly.pdbx_seq_one_letter_code
_entity_poly.pdbx_strand_id
1 'polypeptide(L)'
;ALQLKSVPKVLPSLKERCPKVIGFKAESGLGEEGLIAEARASLKRYGLAAVAANDLKDVRPGSTRIVLVKARGRKVLEGSKADVARMLIAEAARL
;
A
#
# COMPACT_ATOMS: atom_id res chain seq x y z
N ALA A 1 15.82 6.78 29.90
CA ALA A 1 14.77 7.03 28.88
C ALA A 1 15.26 6.53 27.53
N LEU A 2 14.40 5.88 26.74
CA LEU A 2 14.77 5.40 25.41
C LEU A 2 14.83 6.59 24.44
N GLN A 3 15.95 6.80 23.75
CA GLN A 3 16.07 7.82 22.70
C GLN A 3 16.08 7.15 21.34
N LEU A 4 15.11 7.51 20.49
CA LEU A 4 14.96 6.98 19.14
C LEU A 4 15.30 8.05 18.11
N LYS A 5 15.86 7.63 16.98
CA LYS A 5 16.10 8.47 15.81
C LYS A 5 15.30 7.93 14.64
N SER A 6 14.78 8.83 13.81
CA SER A 6 14.08 8.42 12.59
C SER A 6 15.03 7.73 11.63
N VAL A 7 14.60 6.61 11.06
CA VAL A 7 15.32 5.98 9.95
C VAL A 7 15.25 6.85 8.69
N PRO A 8 16.32 6.91 7.89
CA PRO A 8 16.28 7.55 6.57
C PRO A 8 15.17 6.97 5.70
N LYS A 9 14.49 7.81 4.93
CA LYS A 9 13.41 7.38 4.04
C LYS A 9 14.00 6.81 2.74
N VAL A 10 13.64 5.56 2.42
CA VAL A 10 14.15 4.84 1.24
C VAL A 10 13.33 5.12 -0.03
N LEU A 11 12.02 5.37 0.11
CA LEU A 11 11.11 5.58 -1.03
C LEU A 11 11.54 6.74 -1.96
N PRO A 12 12.00 7.90 -1.46
CA PRO A 12 12.51 8.96 -2.33
C PRO A 12 13.67 8.50 -3.23
N SER A 13 14.70 7.86 -2.66
CA SER A 13 15.84 7.34 -3.42
C SER A 13 15.46 6.23 -4.39
N LEU A 14 14.46 5.40 -4.06
CA LEU A 14 13.93 4.41 -5.01
C LEU A 14 13.24 5.08 -6.19
N LYS A 15 12.45 6.13 -5.97
CA LYS A 15 11.72 6.83 -7.04
C LYS A 15 12.63 7.54 -8.02
N GLU A 16 13.79 8.00 -7.59
CA GLU A 16 14.82 8.56 -8.49
C GLU A 16 15.34 7.53 -9.51
N ARG A 17 15.35 6.25 -9.14
CA ARG A 17 15.92 5.16 -9.95
C ARG A 17 14.88 4.25 -10.60
N CYS A 18 13.66 4.24 -10.08
CA CYS A 18 12.56 3.38 -10.50
C CYS A 18 11.33 4.22 -10.84
N PRO A 19 10.93 4.31 -12.12
CA PRO A 19 9.78 5.14 -12.52
C PRO A 19 8.47 4.61 -11.93
N LYS A 20 8.31 3.28 -11.84
CA LYS A 20 7.14 2.62 -11.27
C LYS A 20 7.47 2.00 -9.91
N VAL A 21 6.88 2.56 -8.85
CA VAL A 21 6.99 2.06 -7.47
C VAL A 21 5.59 1.91 -6.89
N ILE A 22 5.31 0.75 -6.32
CA ILE A 22 4.06 0.45 -5.61
C ILE A 22 4.37 0.35 -4.12
N GLY A 23 3.71 1.18 -3.31
CA GLY A 23 3.87 1.14 -1.86
C GLY A 23 2.95 0.12 -1.20
N PHE A 24 3.35 -0.38 -0.04
CA PHE A 24 2.48 -1.12 0.87
C PHE A 24 2.28 -0.31 2.14
N LYS A 25 1.06 -0.32 2.69
CA LYS A 25 0.74 0.42 3.91
C LYS A 25 -0.23 -0.37 4.78
N ALA A 26 0.25 -0.74 5.97
CA ALA A 26 -0.54 -1.42 6.97
C ALA A 26 -0.94 -0.41 8.05
N GLU A 27 -2.23 -0.35 8.36
CA GLU A 27 -2.79 0.54 9.37
C GLU A 27 -3.63 -0.27 10.37
N SER A 28 -3.95 0.33 11.52
CA SER A 28 -4.75 -0.32 12.55
C SER A 28 -5.92 0.55 12.95
N GLY A 29 -7.15 0.09 12.70
CA GLY A 29 -8.35 0.71 13.24
C GLY A 29 -8.83 1.99 12.55
N LEU A 30 -8.31 2.31 11.35
CA LEU A 30 -8.66 3.54 10.61
C LEU A 30 -9.99 3.43 9.82
N GLY A 31 -10.60 2.24 9.75
CA GLY A 31 -11.72 1.99 8.85
C GLY A 31 -11.34 2.15 7.38
N GLU A 32 -12.28 1.92 6.46
CA GLU A 32 -11.94 1.94 5.02
C GLU A 32 -11.60 3.36 4.52
N GLU A 33 -12.35 4.38 4.90
CA GLU A 33 -12.10 5.75 4.43
C GLU A 33 -10.78 6.32 4.96
N GLY A 34 -10.47 6.09 6.24
CA GLY A 34 -9.20 6.50 6.84
C GLY A 34 -8.02 5.77 6.19
N LEU A 35 -8.14 4.46 5.95
CA LEU A 35 -7.13 3.67 5.24
C LEU A 35 -6.85 4.24 3.83
N ILE A 36 -7.90 4.64 3.10
CA ILE A 36 -7.77 5.22 1.77
C ILE A 36 -7.14 6.61 1.83
N ALA A 37 -7.54 7.45 2.79
CA ALA A 37 -6.97 8.78 2.97
C ALA A 37 -5.46 8.70 3.22
N GLU A 38 -5.04 7.81 4.11
CA GLU A 38 -3.64 7.52 4.41
C GLU A 38 -2.87 6.98 3.20
N ALA A 39 -3.48 6.08 2.42
CA ALA A 39 -2.91 5.58 1.19
C ALA A 39 -2.72 6.69 0.13
N ARG A 40 -3.72 7.58 -0.03
CA ARG A 40 -3.63 8.75 -0.93
C ARG A 40 -2.56 9.74 -0.50
N ALA A 41 -2.43 9.98 0.80
CA ALA A 41 -1.38 10.83 1.35
C ALA A 41 0.02 10.27 1.03
N SER A 42 0.22 8.96 1.21
CA SER A 42 1.47 8.28 0.84
C SER A 42 1.75 8.35 -0.67
N LEU A 43 0.73 8.09 -1.49
CA LEU A 43 0.82 8.17 -2.95
C LEU A 43 1.29 9.56 -3.41
N LYS A 44 0.67 10.63 -2.88
CA LYS A 44 1.05 12.02 -3.21
C LYS A 44 2.43 12.37 -2.67
N ARG A 45 2.73 12.01 -1.42
CA ARG A 45 3.99 12.37 -0.76
C ARG A 45 5.21 11.77 -1.45
N TYR A 46 5.10 10.55 -1.96
CA TYR A 46 6.22 9.82 -2.54
C TYR A 46 6.08 9.59 -4.06
N GLY A 47 5.07 10.16 -4.73
CA GLY A 47 4.88 10.00 -6.18
C GLY A 47 4.74 8.54 -6.62
N LEU A 48 4.05 7.72 -5.83
CA LEU A 48 3.89 6.28 -6.10
C LEU A 48 2.88 6.03 -7.23
N ALA A 49 3.03 4.93 -7.97
CA ALA A 49 2.06 4.54 -9.00
C ALA A 49 0.75 4.03 -8.37
N ALA A 50 0.88 3.31 -7.26
CA ALA A 50 -0.24 2.85 -6.45
C ALA A 50 0.22 2.55 -5.01
N VAL A 51 -0.74 2.37 -4.11
CA VAL A 51 -0.52 1.90 -2.73
C VAL A 51 -1.47 0.75 -2.43
N ALA A 52 -0.94 -0.41 -2.07
CA ALA A 52 -1.70 -1.53 -1.52
C ALA A 52 -1.85 -1.30 -0.01
N ALA A 53 -3.05 -0.91 0.42
CA ALA A 53 -3.33 -0.57 1.81
C ALA A 53 -4.19 -1.66 2.47
N ASN A 54 -3.89 -2.04 3.70
CA ASN A 54 -4.71 -2.97 4.48
C ASN A 54 -4.85 -2.51 5.93
N ASP A 55 -5.98 -2.83 6.54
CA ASP A 55 -6.10 -2.80 8.00
C ASP A 55 -5.50 -4.11 8.55
N LEU A 56 -4.83 -4.07 9.70
CA LEU A 56 -4.24 -5.26 10.32
C LEU A 56 -5.30 -6.34 10.63
N LYS A 57 -6.55 -5.95 10.91
CA LYS A 57 -7.65 -6.91 11.13
C LYS A 57 -7.99 -7.75 9.89
N ASP A 58 -7.62 -7.26 8.71
CA ASP A 58 -7.88 -7.85 7.41
C ASP A 58 -6.71 -8.73 6.94
N VAL A 59 -5.65 -8.88 7.74
CA VAL A 59 -4.52 -9.78 7.49
C VAL A 59 -4.64 -11.00 8.37
N ARG A 60 -4.88 -12.17 7.76
CA ARG A 60 -5.09 -13.43 8.48
C ARG A 60 -4.12 -14.50 7.98
N PRO A 61 -3.92 -15.61 8.71
CA PRO A 61 -3.25 -16.78 8.14
C PRO A 61 -3.95 -17.22 6.85
N GLY A 62 -3.21 -17.39 5.76
CA GLY A 62 -3.74 -17.83 4.46
C GLY A 62 -4.50 -16.80 3.62
N SER A 63 -5.19 -15.82 4.21
CA SER A 63 -6.02 -14.84 3.50
C SER A 63 -5.70 -13.38 3.82
N THR A 64 -6.10 -12.48 2.93
CA THR A 64 -5.99 -11.04 3.16
C THR A 64 -7.01 -10.26 2.34
N ARG A 65 -7.34 -9.06 2.80
CA ARG A 65 -8.05 -8.04 2.04
C ARG A 65 -7.20 -6.78 1.98
N ILE A 66 -6.99 -6.24 0.78
CA ILE A 66 -6.29 -4.98 0.54
C ILE A 66 -7.15 -4.04 -0.29
N VAL A 67 -6.96 -2.74 -0.12
CA VAL A 67 -7.46 -1.69 -0.99
C VAL A 67 -6.28 -1.15 -1.80
N LEU A 68 -6.24 -1.44 -3.09
CA LEU A 68 -5.28 -0.88 -4.02
C LEU A 68 -5.74 0.52 -4.44
N VAL A 69 -5.03 1.54 -3.98
CA VAL A 69 -5.31 2.95 -4.26
C VAL A 69 -4.39 3.45 -5.37
N LYS A 70 -4.98 4.02 -6.42
CA LYS A 70 -4.28 4.61 -7.58
C LYS A 70 -4.50 6.12 -7.61
N ALA A 71 -3.79 6.83 -8.49
CA ALA A 71 -4.01 8.26 -8.70
C ALA A 71 -5.50 8.56 -8.98
N ARG A 72 -6.13 7.72 -9.81
CA ARG A 72 -7.57 7.75 -10.08
C ARG A 72 -8.20 6.41 -9.67
N GLY A 73 -9.15 6.47 -8.75
CA GLY A 73 -9.90 5.31 -8.29
C GLY A 73 -9.17 4.43 -7.26
N ARG A 74 -9.88 3.36 -6.86
CA ARG A 74 -9.42 2.33 -5.92
C ARG A 74 -10.02 0.99 -6.33
N LYS A 75 -9.38 -0.12 -5.92
CA LYS A 75 -9.91 -1.47 -6.12
C LYS A 75 -9.67 -2.31 -4.87
N VAL A 76 -10.70 -3.01 -4.40
CA VAL A 76 -10.58 -3.97 -3.30
C VAL A 76 -10.14 -5.31 -3.89
N LEU A 77 -9.11 -5.92 -3.29
CA LEU A 77 -8.62 -7.25 -3.64
C LEU A 77 -8.69 -8.11 -2.37
N GLU A 78 -9.39 -9.24 -2.43
CA GLU A 78 -9.65 -10.09 -1.27
C GLU A 78 -9.62 -11.57 -1.66
N GLY A 79 -9.12 -12.41 -0.77
CA GLY A 79 -9.06 -13.85 -0.95
C GLY A 79 -7.85 -14.46 -0.28
N SER A 80 -7.34 -15.57 -0.83
CA SER A 80 -6.07 -16.13 -0.38
C SER A 80 -4.93 -15.15 -0.66
N LYS A 81 -3.85 -15.20 0.14
CA LYS A 81 -2.66 -14.37 -0.10
C LYS A 81 -2.06 -14.60 -1.48
N ALA A 82 -2.11 -15.84 -1.98
CA ALA A 82 -1.64 -16.19 -3.32
C ALA A 82 -2.51 -15.53 -4.40
N ASP A 83 -3.83 -15.56 -4.24
CA ASP A 83 -4.75 -14.96 -5.22
C ASP A 83 -4.68 -13.44 -5.18
N VAL A 84 -4.60 -12.83 -3.99
CA VAL A 84 -4.41 -11.38 -3.86
C VAL A 84 -3.09 -10.94 -4.48
N ALA A 85 -2.00 -11.70 -4.32
CA ALA A 85 -0.74 -11.41 -4.99
C ALA A 85 -0.87 -11.46 -6.53
N ARG A 86 -1.53 -12.49 -7.08
CA ARG A 86 -1.79 -12.60 -8.53
C ARG A 86 -2.63 -11.42 -9.04
N MET A 87 -3.69 -11.07 -8.32
CA MET A 87 -4.54 -9.92 -8.65
C MET A 87 -3.75 -8.61 -8.60
N LEU A 88 -2.91 -8.43 -7.58
CA LEU A 88 -2.08 -7.23 -7.43
C LEU A 88 -1.07 -7.11 -8.58
N ILE A 89 -0.41 -8.20 -8.98
CA ILE A 89 0.50 -8.21 -10.13
C ILE A 89 -0.25 -7.86 -11.42
N ALA A 90 -1.45 -8.42 -11.63
CA ALA A 90 -2.26 -8.11 -12.80
C ALA A 90 -2.71 -6.63 -12.84
N GLU A 91 -3.01 -6.01 -11.69
CA GLU A 91 -3.29 -4.58 -11.62
C GLU A 91 -2.02 -3.74 -11.83
N ALA A 92 -0.89 -4.15 -11.24
CA ALA A 92 0.39 -3.47 -11.36
C ALA A 92 0.91 -3.40 -12.81
N ALA A 93 0.67 -4.46 -13.59
CA ALA A 93 1.05 -4.52 -15.00
C ALA A 93 0.31 -3.49 -15.88
N ARG A 94 -0.82 -2.94 -15.40
CA ARG A 94 -1.64 -1.94 -16.11
C ARG A 94 -1.36 -0.49 -15.69
N LEU A 95 -0.43 -0.27 -14.75
CA LEU A 95 -0.02 1.05 -14.26
C LEU A 95 1.01 1.72 -15.15
#